data_AF-A0ABC7ZTS9-F1
#
_entry.id   AF-A0ABC7ZTS9-F1
#
_cell.length_a   1.000
_cell.length_b   1.000
_cell.length_c   1.000
_cell.angle_alpha   90.00
_cell.angle_beta   90.00
_cell.angle_gamma   90.00
#
_symmetry.space_group_name_H-M   'P 1'
#
loop_
_entity.id
_entity.type
_entity.pdbx_description
1 polymer ?
#
loop_
_entity_poly.entity_id
_entity_poly.type
_entity_poly.pdbx_seq_one_letter_code
_entity_poly.pdbx_strand_id
1 'polypeptide(L)'
;MTIKSNTPAHDKDCWRTPLWLFDALDIEFGFWLDSAASDKNALCAHWLTEADDALNSEWVSHGAIWNNPPYSNIRPWVEKAAEQCIQQRQTVVMLVPEDMSVGWFSKALESVDEVRIITDGRINFIEPSTGLEKKGNSKGSMLLIWRPFISPRRMFTTVSKAALMAIGQGVRRAA
;
A
#
# COMPACT_ATOMS: atom_id res chain seq x y z
N MET A 1 25.23 -1.30 -10.04
CA MET A 1 25.55 -0.40 -8.91
C MET A 1 24.38 -0.45 -7.93
N THR A 2 24.60 -0.98 -6.73
CA THR A 2 23.57 -0.98 -5.67
C THR A 2 23.51 0.42 -5.09
N ILE A 3 22.49 1.21 -5.44
CA ILE A 3 22.27 2.51 -4.80
C ILE A 3 21.94 2.21 -3.33
N LYS A 4 22.92 2.42 -2.43
CA LYS A 4 22.68 2.32 -0.99
C LYS A 4 21.78 3.49 -0.59
N SER A 5 20.66 3.18 0.06
CA SER A 5 19.79 4.20 0.64
C SER A 5 20.53 4.93 1.76
N ASN A 6 20.49 6.26 1.73
CA ASN A 6 21.02 7.13 2.80
C ASN A 6 20.01 7.31 3.95
N THR A 7 18.89 6.58 3.92
CA THR A 7 17.86 6.66 4.96
C THR A 7 18.36 5.95 6.23
N PRO A 8 18.26 6.56 7.42
CA PRO A 8 18.59 5.91 8.69
C PRO A 8 17.87 4.57 8.81
N ALA A 9 18.50 3.58 9.45
CA ALA A 9 17.96 2.21 9.50
C ALA A 9 16.56 2.16 10.12
N HIS A 10 16.30 2.96 11.16
CA HIS A 10 14.99 3.03 11.84
C HIS A 10 13.89 3.70 11.00
N ASP A 11 14.27 4.50 9.98
CA ASP A 11 13.32 5.23 9.14
C ASP A 11 12.96 4.49 7.84
N LYS A 12 13.70 3.41 7.51
CA LYS A 12 13.57 2.72 6.22
C LYS A 12 12.19 2.16 5.95
N ASP A 13 11.48 1.78 7.00
CA ASP A 13 10.15 1.16 6.93
C ASP A 13 9.03 2.12 7.38
N CYS A 14 9.34 3.39 7.63
CA CYS A 14 8.37 4.38 8.14
C CYS A 14 7.88 5.38 7.07
N TRP A 15 8.21 5.15 5.80
CA TRP A 15 7.81 6.01 4.69
C TRP A 15 6.31 6.02 4.48
N ARG A 16 5.72 7.22 4.39
CA ARG A 16 4.28 7.39 4.26
C ARG A 16 3.86 7.58 2.80
N THR A 17 2.71 7.03 2.44
CA THR A 17 2.05 7.26 1.15
C THR A 17 1.68 8.75 1.00
N PRO A 18 1.90 9.40 -0.16
CA PRO A 18 1.46 10.77 -0.35
C PRO A 18 -0.08 10.85 -0.40
N LEU A 19 -0.65 11.91 0.18
CA LEU A 19 -2.11 12.03 0.35
C LEU A 19 -2.87 11.94 -0.98
N TRP A 20 -2.38 12.55 -2.05
CA TRP A 20 -3.05 12.48 -3.36
C TRP A 20 -3.22 11.04 -3.86
N LEU A 21 -2.32 10.13 -3.50
CA LEU A 21 -2.43 8.73 -3.90
C LEU A 21 -3.43 8.01 -3.02
N PHE A 22 -3.31 8.19 -1.70
CA PHE A 22 -4.22 7.60 -0.75
C PHE A 22 -5.67 8.02 -1.03
N ASP A 23 -5.93 9.32 -1.18
CA ASP A 23 -7.27 9.86 -1.42
C ASP A 23 -7.90 9.33 -2.71
N ALA A 24 -7.09 9.18 -3.78
CA ALA A 24 -7.58 8.66 -5.04
C ALA A 24 -8.06 7.20 -4.92
N LEU A 25 -7.34 6.40 -4.12
CA LEU A 25 -7.70 5.01 -3.85
C LEU A 25 -8.82 4.93 -2.80
N ASP A 26 -8.85 5.83 -1.83
CA ASP A 26 -9.87 5.89 -0.80
C ASP A 26 -11.26 6.17 -1.39
N ILE A 27 -11.37 7.02 -2.41
CA ILE A 27 -12.63 7.19 -3.16
C ILE A 27 -13.09 5.88 -3.78
N GLU A 28 -12.17 5.09 -4.34
CA GLU A 28 -12.51 3.84 -5.02
C GLU A 28 -12.90 2.74 -4.04
N PHE A 29 -12.20 2.64 -2.90
CA PHE A 29 -12.28 1.48 -2.02
C PHE A 29 -12.97 1.75 -0.68
N GLY A 30 -12.99 2.99 -0.19
CA GLY A 30 -13.51 3.36 1.12
C GLY A 30 -12.72 2.71 2.26
N PHE A 31 -11.51 3.20 2.51
CA PHE A 31 -10.63 2.64 3.53
C PHE A 31 -11.12 2.97 4.94
N TRP A 32 -11.12 1.96 5.79
CA TRP A 32 -11.45 2.09 7.20
C TRP A 32 -10.23 1.85 8.09
N LEU A 33 -9.37 0.88 7.72
CA LEU A 33 -8.16 0.51 8.46
C LEU A 33 -6.89 0.82 7.65
N ASP A 34 -5.87 1.35 8.32
CA ASP A 34 -4.48 1.36 7.86
C ASP A 34 -3.69 0.30 8.63
N SER A 35 -3.42 -0.85 8.01
CA SER A 35 -2.90 -2.02 8.73
C SER A 35 -1.39 -2.03 8.95
N ALA A 36 -0.67 -1.05 8.40
CA ALA A 36 0.79 -0.94 8.53
C ALA A 36 1.20 0.52 8.75
N ALA A 37 0.98 1.03 9.95
CA ALA A 37 1.20 2.44 10.26
C ALA A 37 1.84 2.64 11.64
N SER A 38 1.84 3.91 12.04
CA SER A 38 2.23 4.45 13.33
C SER A 38 1.36 5.69 13.57
N ASP A 39 1.32 6.19 14.80
CA ASP A 39 0.56 7.40 15.14
C ASP A 39 0.99 8.64 14.34
N LYS A 40 2.18 8.62 13.73
CA LYS A 40 2.73 9.73 12.94
C LYS A 40 2.42 9.64 11.45
N ASN A 41 2.16 8.45 10.92
CA ASN A 41 2.03 8.24 9.48
C ASN A 41 0.71 7.61 9.05
N ALA A 42 -0.17 7.24 9.98
CA ALA A 42 -1.49 6.72 9.67
C ALA A 42 -2.27 7.60 8.68
N LEU A 43 -3.05 6.94 7.81
CA LEU A 43 -3.89 7.58 6.82
C LEU A 43 -5.39 7.37 7.08
N CYS A 44 -5.73 6.35 7.87
CA CYS A 44 -7.08 6.03 8.30
C CYS A 44 -7.31 6.48 9.76
N ALA A 45 -8.58 6.65 10.15
CA ALA A 45 -8.96 6.90 11.55
C ALA A 45 -8.74 5.68 12.46
N HIS A 46 -8.66 4.49 11.88
CA HIS A 46 -8.26 3.25 12.57
C HIS A 46 -6.95 2.77 11.95
N TRP A 47 -5.97 2.45 12.78
CA TRP A 47 -4.68 1.95 12.32
C TRP A 47 -4.08 0.94 13.29
N LEU A 48 -3.17 0.12 12.78
CA LEU A 48 -2.32 -0.75 13.58
C LEU A 48 -0.91 -0.18 13.60
N THR A 49 -0.31 -0.19 14.78
CA THR A 49 1.07 0.21 15.05
C THR A 49 2.00 -1.00 15.14
N GLU A 50 3.30 -0.77 15.22
CA GLU A 50 4.28 -1.82 15.50
C GLU A 50 3.98 -2.57 16.82
N ALA A 51 3.45 -1.86 17.83
CA ALA A 51 3.09 -2.45 19.11
C ALA A 51 1.89 -3.40 19.03
N ASP A 52 1.01 -3.22 18.05
CA ASP A 52 -0.16 -4.08 17.83
C ASP A 52 0.21 -5.38 17.09
N ASP A 53 1.44 -5.48 16.56
CA ASP A 53 1.94 -6.64 15.83
C ASP A 53 0.96 -7.15 14.76
N ALA A 54 0.75 -6.33 13.73
CA ALA A 54 -0.25 -6.56 12.69
C ALA A 54 -0.11 -7.92 11.97
N LEU A 55 1.05 -8.56 11.96
CA LEU A 55 1.22 -9.89 11.37
C LEU A 55 0.60 -10.99 12.24
N ASN A 56 0.53 -10.78 13.56
CA ASN A 56 -0.05 -11.71 14.53
C ASN A 56 -1.43 -11.27 15.07
N SER A 57 -1.93 -10.12 14.64
CA SER A 57 -3.24 -9.58 15.04
C SER A 57 -4.29 -9.69 13.93
N GLU A 58 -5.57 -9.60 14.30
CA GLU A 58 -6.67 -9.46 13.34
C GLU A 58 -6.78 -8.02 12.82
N TRP A 59 -7.04 -7.86 11.54
CA TRP A 59 -7.25 -6.55 10.90
C TRP A 59 -8.73 -6.18 10.92
N VAL A 60 -9.35 -6.20 12.11
CA VAL A 60 -10.79 -5.90 12.29
C VAL A 60 -11.15 -4.64 11.51
N SER A 61 -12.06 -4.75 10.54
CA SER A 61 -12.40 -3.62 9.67
C SER A 61 -13.85 -3.61 9.21
N HIS A 62 -14.43 -2.41 9.15
CA HIS A 62 -15.78 -2.17 8.62
C HIS A 62 -15.79 -1.59 7.20
N GLY A 63 -14.62 -1.43 6.58
CA GLY A 63 -14.44 -1.04 5.19
C GLY A 63 -13.17 -1.65 4.60
N ALA A 64 -12.72 -1.15 3.45
CA ALA A 64 -11.50 -1.64 2.84
C ALA A 64 -10.29 -1.38 3.76
N ILE A 65 -9.24 -2.18 3.56
CA ILE A 65 -8.01 -2.12 4.35
C ILE A 65 -6.89 -1.63 3.45
N TRP A 66 -6.28 -0.52 3.86
CA TRP A 66 -5.06 -0.01 3.25
C TRP A 66 -3.84 -0.67 3.89
N ASN A 67 -2.88 -1.07 3.06
CA ASN A 67 -1.62 -1.63 3.52
C ASN A 67 -0.44 -1.05 2.73
N ASN A 68 0.37 -0.21 3.37
CA ASN A 68 1.68 0.22 2.88
C ASN A 68 2.76 -0.35 3.81
N PRO A 69 3.14 -1.63 3.64
CA PRO A 69 3.94 -2.36 4.61
C PRO A 69 5.41 -1.90 4.64
N PRO A 70 6.17 -2.28 5.68
CA PRO A 70 7.62 -2.33 5.63
C PRO A 70 8.15 -3.05 4.38
N TYR A 71 8.94 -2.36 3.55
CA TYR A 71 9.49 -2.95 2.32
C TYR A 71 10.73 -3.82 2.57
N SER A 72 11.27 -3.82 3.80
CA SER A 72 12.36 -4.70 4.21
C SER A 72 11.99 -6.19 4.21
N ASN A 73 10.71 -6.54 4.44
CA ASN A 73 10.23 -7.92 4.44
C ASN A 73 8.75 -8.03 4.02
N ILE A 74 8.49 -7.95 2.71
CA ILE A 74 7.12 -7.87 2.15
C ILE A 74 6.35 -9.18 2.22
N ARG A 75 7.02 -10.35 2.16
CA ARG A 75 6.33 -11.64 1.99
C ARG A 75 5.30 -11.96 3.07
N PRO A 76 5.58 -11.81 4.39
CA PRO A 76 4.58 -12.07 5.43
C PRO A 76 3.33 -11.18 5.29
N TRP A 77 3.49 -9.94 4.83
CA TRP A 77 2.38 -9.01 4.61
C TRP A 77 1.49 -9.43 3.45
N VAL A 78 2.05 -10.01 2.38
CA VAL A 78 1.26 -10.58 1.28
C VAL A 78 0.39 -11.74 1.78
N GLU A 79 0.98 -12.64 2.57
CA GLU A 79 0.27 -13.78 3.15
C GLU A 79 -0.84 -13.30 4.10
N LYS A 80 -0.53 -12.31 4.95
CA LYS A 80 -1.49 -11.71 5.87
C LYS A 80 -2.61 -10.94 5.15
N ALA A 81 -2.31 -10.20 4.10
CA ALA A 81 -3.31 -9.48 3.31
C ALA A 81 -4.34 -10.44 2.68
N ALA A 82 -3.88 -11.56 2.12
CA ALA A 82 -4.76 -12.57 1.56
C ALA A 82 -5.65 -13.23 2.64
N GLU A 83 -5.07 -13.56 3.79
CA GLU A 83 -5.80 -14.08 4.96
C GLU A 83 -6.88 -13.11 5.45
N GLN A 84 -6.50 -11.84 5.66
CA GLN A 84 -7.37 -10.82 6.24
C GLN A 84 -8.47 -10.38 5.28
N CYS A 85 -8.23 -10.41 3.96
CA CYS A 85 -9.29 -10.23 2.97
C CYS A 85 -10.44 -11.24 3.19
N ILE A 86 -10.12 -12.51 3.44
CA ILE A 86 -11.11 -13.57 3.63
C ILE A 86 -11.76 -13.46 5.00
N GLN A 87 -10.97 -13.31 6.07
CA GLN A 87 -11.47 -13.27 7.44
C GLN A 87 -12.39 -12.07 7.70
N GLN A 88 -11.96 -10.89 7.27
CA GLN A 88 -12.70 -9.65 7.50
C GLN A 88 -13.84 -9.47 6.49
N ARG A 89 -13.81 -10.22 5.38
CA ARG A 89 -14.70 -10.02 4.22
C ARG A 89 -14.64 -8.58 3.71
N GLN A 90 -13.43 -8.02 3.70
CA GLN A 90 -13.14 -6.67 3.22
C GLN A 90 -12.10 -6.72 2.10
N THR A 91 -12.14 -5.72 1.20
CA THR A 91 -11.07 -5.54 0.21
C THR A 91 -9.78 -5.14 0.90
N VAL A 92 -8.66 -5.72 0.46
CA VAL A 92 -7.32 -5.31 0.90
C VAL A 92 -6.57 -4.74 -0.29
N VAL A 93 -6.05 -3.51 -0.14
CA VAL A 93 -5.24 -2.83 -1.15
C VAL A 93 -3.85 -2.61 -0.58
N MET A 94 -2.87 -3.27 -1.19
CA MET A 94 -1.48 -3.26 -0.75
C MET A 94 -0.60 -2.54 -1.75
N LEU A 95 0.14 -1.52 -1.30
CA LEU A 95 1.10 -0.79 -2.12
C LEU A 95 2.49 -1.40 -1.96
N VAL A 96 3.12 -1.79 -3.07
CA VAL A 96 4.46 -2.40 -3.08
C VAL A 96 5.31 -1.87 -4.23
N PRO A 97 6.66 -2.02 -4.17
CA PRO A 97 7.51 -1.74 -5.31
C PRO A 97 7.13 -2.61 -6.52
N GLU A 98 7.28 -2.05 -7.71
CA GLU A 98 7.11 -2.82 -8.94
C GLU A 98 8.32 -3.75 -9.16
N ASP A 99 8.27 -4.93 -8.53
CA ASP A 99 9.25 -5.99 -8.72
C ASP A 99 8.55 -7.34 -8.85
N MET A 100 8.41 -7.82 -10.09
CA MET A 100 7.75 -9.10 -10.38
C MET A 100 8.71 -10.30 -10.37
N SER A 101 10.00 -10.06 -10.12
CA SER A 101 11.06 -11.08 -10.19
C SER A 101 11.33 -11.79 -8.85
N VAL A 102 10.58 -11.44 -7.81
CA VAL A 102 10.87 -11.79 -6.40
C VAL A 102 9.80 -12.72 -5.81
N GLY A 103 10.21 -13.48 -4.78
CA GLY A 103 9.38 -14.54 -4.20
C GLY A 103 8.05 -14.06 -3.61
N TRP A 104 7.99 -12.86 -3.02
CA TRP A 104 6.71 -12.32 -2.50
C TRP A 104 5.70 -12.05 -3.60
N PHE A 105 6.16 -11.72 -4.82
CA PHE A 105 5.26 -11.48 -5.95
C PHE A 105 4.66 -12.79 -6.45
N SER A 106 5.48 -13.83 -6.61
CA SER A 106 4.99 -15.19 -6.90
C SER A 106 3.96 -15.64 -5.87
N LYS A 107 4.22 -15.37 -4.58
CA LYS A 107 3.29 -15.67 -3.49
C LYS A 107 1.97 -14.91 -3.63
N ALA A 108 2.01 -13.64 -4.03
CA ALA A 108 0.80 -12.83 -4.24
C ALA A 108 -0.08 -13.41 -5.37
N LEU A 109 0.51 -13.90 -6.47
CA LEU A 109 -0.22 -14.46 -7.61
C LEU A 109 -1.07 -15.69 -7.27
N GLU A 110 -0.78 -16.37 -6.16
CA GLU A 110 -1.58 -17.50 -5.69
C GLU A 110 -3.03 -17.07 -5.39
N SER A 111 -3.23 -15.85 -4.88
CA SER A 111 -4.51 -15.40 -4.32
C SER A 111 -4.99 -14.01 -4.75
N VAL A 112 -4.13 -13.17 -5.35
CA VAL A 112 -4.48 -11.79 -5.72
C VAL A 112 -5.55 -11.77 -6.81
N ASP A 113 -6.51 -10.86 -6.70
CA ASP A 113 -7.53 -10.66 -7.72
C ASP A 113 -7.01 -9.76 -8.85
N GLU A 114 -6.33 -8.67 -8.49
CA GLU A 114 -5.80 -7.68 -9.44
C GLU A 114 -4.42 -7.19 -9.01
N VAL A 115 -3.49 -7.17 -9.96
CA VAL A 115 -2.22 -6.44 -9.90
C VAL A 115 -2.37 -5.19 -10.75
N ARG A 116 -2.42 -4.01 -10.12
CA ARG A 116 -2.59 -2.73 -10.80
C ARG A 116 -1.27 -1.97 -10.83
N ILE A 117 -0.67 -1.85 -12.00
CA ILE A 117 0.63 -1.19 -12.20
C ILE A 117 0.42 0.32 -12.35
N ILE A 118 1.21 1.12 -11.62
CA ILE A 118 1.15 2.58 -11.73
C ILE A 118 2.15 3.05 -12.79
N THR A 119 1.64 3.59 -13.90
CA THR A 119 2.44 4.02 -15.06
C THR A 119 2.76 5.52 -15.01
N ASP A 120 3.64 5.96 -15.92
CA ASP A 120 3.91 7.39 -16.19
C ASP A 120 4.57 8.17 -15.03
N GLY A 121 5.30 7.45 -14.18
CA GLY A 121 6.20 8.06 -13.20
C GLY A 121 6.22 7.32 -11.87
N ARG A 122 7.29 7.54 -11.11
CA ARG A 122 7.46 6.92 -9.79
C ARG A 122 6.75 7.73 -8.71
N ILE A 123 6.23 7.04 -7.71
CA ILE A 123 5.69 7.69 -6.51
C ILE A 123 6.86 8.18 -5.66
N ASN A 124 6.77 9.45 -5.24
CA ASN A 124 7.62 9.97 -4.18
C ASN A 124 6.86 9.77 -2.87
N PHE A 125 7.50 9.13 -1.91
CA PHE A 125 6.92 8.92 -0.59
C PHE A 125 7.32 10.06 0.34
N ILE A 126 6.53 10.24 1.40
CA ILE A 126 6.81 11.23 2.43
C ILE A 126 7.86 10.66 3.38
N GLU A 127 8.98 11.37 3.51
CA GLU A 127 10.07 10.97 4.39
C GLU A 127 9.70 11.23 5.86
N PRO A 128 9.91 10.26 6.77
CA PRO A 128 9.45 10.37 8.17
C PRO A 128 10.10 11.51 8.95
N SER A 129 11.34 11.86 8.65
CA SER A 129 12.09 12.91 9.36
C SER A 129 11.73 14.33 8.93
N THR A 130 11.37 14.52 7.66
CA THR A 130 11.07 15.85 7.10
C THR A 130 9.59 16.11 6.90
N GLY A 131 8.77 15.05 6.79
CA GLY A 131 7.35 15.17 6.45
C GLY A 131 7.10 15.62 5.01
N LEU A 132 8.12 15.60 4.15
CA LEU A 132 8.05 16.05 2.76
C LEU A 132 8.21 14.90 1.77
N GLU A 133 7.62 15.05 0.57
CA GLU A 133 7.88 14.12 -0.52
C GLU A 133 9.37 14.12 -0.90
N LYS A 134 10.01 12.95 -0.85
CA LYS A 134 11.41 12.81 -1.27
C LYS A 134 11.49 12.24 -2.68
N LYS A 135 12.15 13.00 -3.55
CA LYS A 135 12.47 12.58 -4.92
C LYS A 135 13.56 11.52 -4.92
N GLY A 136 13.61 10.73 -6.00
CA GLY A 136 14.69 9.77 -6.24
C GLY A 136 14.35 8.33 -5.89
N ASN A 137 13.06 7.99 -5.72
CA ASN A 137 12.62 6.60 -5.69
C ASN A 137 13.13 5.88 -6.96
N SER A 138 13.76 4.73 -6.79
CA SER A 138 14.43 3.99 -7.86
C SER A 138 13.53 2.96 -8.55
N LYS A 139 12.38 2.64 -7.95
CA LYS A 139 11.43 1.63 -8.44
C LYS A 139 10.08 2.26 -8.79
N GLY A 140 9.39 1.62 -9.73
CA GLY A 140 7.96 1.83 -9.94
C GLY A 140 7.16 1.31 -8.74
N SER A 141 5.84 1.39 -8.83
CA SER A 141 4.94 0.90 -7.79
C SER A 141 3.76 0.18 -8.41
N MET A 142 3.24 -0.81 -7.70
CA MET A 142 2.02 -1.51 -8.05
C MET A 142 1.12 -1.66 -6.83
N LEU A 143 -0.16 -1.86 -7.08
CA LEU A 143 -1.13 -2.27 -6.08
C LEU A 143 -1.42 -3.76 -6.25
N LEU A 144 -1.39 -4.50 -5.15
CA LEU A 144 -1.97 -5.84 -5.06
C LEU A 144 -3.34 -5.69 -4.39
N ILE A 145 -4.38 -6.15 -5.08
CA ILE A 145 -5.77 -5.96 -4.64
C ILE A 145 -6.41 -7.34 -4.47
N TRP A 146 -6.88 -7.61 -3.25
CA TRP A 146 -7.71 -8.77 -2.93
C TRP A 146 -9.14 -8.33 -2.69
N ARG A 147 -10.10 -9.09 -3.23
CA ARG A 147 -11.54 -8.84 -3.04
C ARG A 147 -12.21 -10.10 -2.45
N PRO A 148 -13.04 -9.98 -1.41
CA PRO A 148 -13.49 -11.11 -0.58
C PRO A 148 -14.55 -12.02 -1.22
N PHE A 149 -15.23 -11.57 -2.27
CA PHE A 149 -16.38 -12.26 -2.86
C PHE A 149 -16.18 -12.63 -4.33
N ILE A 150 -14.93 -12.80 -4.73
CA ILE A 150 -14.58 -13.15 -6.11
C ILE A 150 -13.58 -14.30 -6.14
N SER A 151 -13.71 -15.16 -7.14
CA SER A 151 -12.62 -16.07 -7.50
C SER A 151 -11.45 -15.24 -8.04
N PRO A 152 -10.24 -15.31 -7.44
CA PRO A 152 -9.13 -14.46 -7.84
C PRO A 152 -8.85 -14.53 -9.34
N ARG A 153 -9.00 -13.40 -10.04
CA ARG A 153 -8.84 -13.35 -11.50
C ARG A 153 -7.39 -13.24 -11.93
N ARG A 154 -6.49 -12.80 -11.03
CA ARG A 154 -5.06 -12.56 -11.29
C ARG A 154 -4.85 -11.63 -12.49
N MET A 155 -5.71 -10.61 -12.59
CA MET A 155 -5.68 -9.66 -13.69
C MET A 155 -4.54 -8.67 -13.53
N PHE A 156 -3.91 -8.30 -14.64
CA PHE A 156 -2.97 -7.20 -14.70
C PHE A 156 -3.65 -6.00 -15.35
N THR A 157 -3.69 -4.89 -14.64
CA THR A 157 -4.28 -3.63 -15.08
C THR A 157 -3.26 -2.51 -14.92
N THR A 158 -3.54 -1.35 -15.52
CA THR A 158 -2.69 -0.17 -15.38
C THR A 158 -3.52 1.05 -14.98
N VAL A 159 -2.87 1.98 -14.29
CA VAL A 159 -3.41 3.32 -14.02
C VAL A 159 -2.25 4.31 -14.08
N SER A 160 -2.44 5.45 -14.75
CA SER A 160 -1.38 6.46 -14.80
C SER A 160 -1.27 7.21 -13.47
N LYS A 161 -0.05 7.54 -13.07
CA LYS A 161 0.21 8.43 -11.93
C LYS A 161 -0.56 9.75 -12.06
N ALA A 162 -0.62 10.30 -13.27
CA ALA A 162 -1.34 11.54 -13.54
C ALA A 162 -2.84 11.43 -13.26
N ALA A 163 -3.47 10.30 -13.61
CA ALA A 163 -4.88 10.06 -13.31
C ALA A 163 -5.13 10.01 -11.79
N LEU A 164 -4.31 9.25 -11.05
CA LEU A 164 -4.40 9.19 -9.58
C LEU A 164 -4.19 10.57 -8.94
N MET A 165 -3.19 11.33 -9.40
CA MET A 165 -2.95 12.70 -8.92
C MET A 165 -4.15 13.61 -9.18
N ALA A 166 -4.74 13.57 -10.39
CA ALA A 166 -5.88 14.39 -10.74
C ALA A 166 -7.09 14.10 -9.84
N ILE A 167 -7.37 12.82 -9.56
CA ILE A 167 -8.45 12.40 -8.68
C ILE A 167 -8.19 12.88 -7.25
N GLY A 168 -7.06 12.49 -6.65
CA GLY A 168 -6.80 12.79 -5.24
C GLY A 168 -6.63 14.28 -4.94
N GLN A 169 -5.99 15.04 -5.83
CA GLN A 169 -5.94 16.50 -5.69
C GLN A 169 -7.31 17.16 -5.86
N GLY A 170 -8.19 16.56 -6.68
CA GLY A 170 -9.57 17.00 -6.83
C GLY A 170 -10.35 16.94 -5.51
N VAL A 171 -10.23 15.84 -4.77
CA VAL A 171 -10.84 15.67 -3.43
C VAL A 171 -10.43 16.78 -2.49
N ARG A 172 -9.12 17.04 -2.41
CA ARG A 172 -8.56 18.01 -1.46
C ARG A 172 -8.90 19.46 -1.79
N ARG A 173 -9.27 19.78 -3.03
CA ARG A 173 -9.77 21.11 -3.39
C ARG A 173 -11.24 21.31 -3.05
N ALA A 174 -11.99 20.23 -2.89
CA ALA A 174 -13.43 20.25 -2.62
C ALA A 174 -13.78 20.16 -1.13
N ALA A 175 -12.81 19.78 -0.27
CA ALA A 175 -12.91 19.76 1.19
C ALA A 175 -12.51 21.10 1.81
#